data_AF-A0A2I4AMM4-F1
#
_entry.id   AF-A0A2I4AMM4-F1
#
_cell.length_a   1.000
_cell.length_b   1.000
_cell.length_c   1.000
_cell.angle_alpha   90.00
_cell.angle_beta   90.00
_cell.angle_gamma   90.00
#
_symmetry.space_group_name_H-M   'P 1'
#
loop_
_entity.id
_entity.type
_entity.pdbx_description
1 polymer ?
#
loop_
_entity_poly.entity_id
_entity_poly.type
_entity_poly.pdbx_seq_one_letter_code
_entity_poly.pdbx_strand_id
1 'polypeptide(L)'
;MEIMSLRAAIRYDPESETLTLNGEMAVKREQLKNGGLGVVSDAIFDLGKSLAQFNLDDTEVALLQAVLLMSSDRSGLTCMDKIEKCQETYLLAFEHYINYRKHNIPHFWPKLLMKVTDLRMIG
;
A
#
# COMPACT_ATOMS: atom_id res chain seq x y z
N MET A 1 7.63 -5.64 -5.77
CA MET A 1 6.27 -6.22 -5.66
C MET A 1 5.29 -5.31 -4.90
N GLU A 2 5.78 -4.40 -4.06
CA GLU A 2 5.04 -3.45 -3.22
C GLU A 2 3.76 -2.87 -3.85
N ILE A 3 3.85 -2.23 -5.03
CA ILE A 3 2.70 -1.60 -5.68
C ILE A 3 1.61 -2.61 -6.07
N MET A 4 1.99 -3.80 -6.52
CA MET A 4 1.02 -4.85 -6.86
C MET A 4 0.35 -5.41 -5.60
N SER A 5 1.11 -5.63 -4.54
CA SER A 5 0.59 -6.04 -3.24
C SER A 5 -0.39 -5.01 -2.68
N LEU A 6 -0.08 -3.70 -2.77
CA LEU A 6 -0.99 -2.63 -2.41
C LEU A 6 -2.28 -2.67 -3.24
N ARG A 7 -2.17 -2.80 -4.57
CA ARG A 7 -3.34 -2.87 -5.48
C ARG A 7 -4.25 -4.07 -5.21
N ALA A 8 -3.69 -5.19 -4.76
CA ALA A 8 -4.48 -6.32 -4.31
C ALA A 8 -5.13 -6.02 -2.96
N ALA A 9 -4.34 -5.53 -1.98
CA ALA A 9 -4.78 -5.25 -0.62
C ALA A 9 -5.93 -4.23 -0.54
N ILE A 10 -5.91 -3.16 -1.34
CA ILE A 10 -7.01 -2.17 -1.38
C ILE A 10 -8.32 -2.72 -1.97
N ARG A 11 -8.25 -3.89 -2.64
CA ARG A 11 -9.42 -4.63 -3.17
C ARG A 11 -9.73 -5.87 -2.33
N TYR A 12 -9.39 -5.81 -1.04
CA TYR A 12 -9.85 -6.80 -0.08
C TYR A 12 -11.34 -6.62 0.17
N ASP A 13 -12.10 -7.69 -0.01
CA ASP A 13 -13.52 -7.73 0.35
C ASP A 13 -13.70 -8.46 1.70
N PRO A 14 -14.17 -7.77 2.75
CA PRO A 14 -14.40 -8.38 4.05
C PRO A 14 -15.52 -9.42 4.08
N GLU A 15 -16.50 -9.35 3.15
CA GLU A 15 -17.63 -10.28 3.14
C GLU A 15 -17.23 -11.67 2.62
N SER A 16 -16.52 -11.72 1.49
CA SER A 16 -16.03 -12.97 0.91
C SER A 16 -14.65 -13.40 1.42
N GLU A 17 -13.97 -12.53 2.18
CA GLU A 17 -12.58 -12.66 2.61
C GLU A 17 -11.61 -12.95 1.44
N THR A 18 -11.77 -12.21 0.34
CA THR A 18 -10.96 -12.37 -0.88
C THR A 18 -10.16 -11.12 -1.24
N LEU A 19 -9.08 -11.32 -1.99
CA LEU A 19 -8.37 -10.25 -2.70
C LEU A 19 -8.70 -10.33 -4.19
N THR A 20 -8.95 -9.19 -4.83
CA THR A 20 -9.16 -9.15 -6.29
C THR A 20 -7.85 -8.85 -7.02
N LEU A 21 -7.31 -9.84 -7.73
CA LEU A 21 -6.12 -9.72 -8.57
C LEU A 21 -6.50 -9.24 -9.98
N ASN A 22 -5.70 -8.34 -10.53
CA ASN A 22 -5.90 -7.73 -11.86
C ASN A 22 -7.29 -7.10 -12.09
N GLY A 23 -8.08 -6.89 -11.04
CA GLY A 23 -9.44 -6.34 -11.12
C GLY A 23 -10.54 -7.36 -11.45
N GLU A 24 -10.20 -8.63 -11.68
CA GLU A 24 -11.17 -9.62 -12.18
C GLU A 24 -11.19 -10.92 -11.36
N MET A 25 -10.04 -11.33 -10.82
CA MET A 25 -9.90 -12.64 -10.18
C MET A 25 -9.89 -12.52 -8.66
N ALA A 26 -11.01 -12.84 -8.03
CA ALA A 26 -11.11 -12.97 -6.58
C ALA A 26 -10.41 -14.26 -6.11
N VAL A 27 -9.46 -14.15 -5.19
CA VAL A 27 -8.74 -15.28 -4.61
C VAL A 27 -8.86 -15.30 -3.09
N LYS A 28 -8.97 -16.49 -2.52
CA LYS A 28 -8.88 -16.73 -1.07
C LYS A 28 -7.43 -16.85 -0.63
N ARG A 29 -7.19 -16.63 0.67
CA ARG A 29 -5.88 -16.71 1.32
C ARG A 29 -5.11 -17.97 0.96
N GLU A 30 -5.76 -19.13 1.06
CA GLU A 30 -5.15 -20.43 0.76
C GLU A 30 -4.80 -20.61 -0.73
N GLN A 31 -5.61 -20.07 -1.64
CA GLN A 31 -5.34 -20.17 -3.08
C GLN A 31 -4.07 -19.38 -3.44
N LEU A 32 -3.93 -18.17 -2.90
CA LEU A 32 -2.76 -17.33 -3.15
C LEU A 32 -1.51 -17.88 -2.44
N LYS A 33 -1.67 -18.44 -1.24
CA LYS A 33 -0.60 -19.10 -0.48
C LYS A 33 -0.06 -20.33 -1.20
N ASN A 34 -0.94 -21.23 -1.63
CA ASN A 34 -0.59 -22.45 -2.35
C ASN A 34 -0.21 -22.19 -3.82
N GLY A 35 -0.59 -21.03 -4.36
CA GLY A 35 -0.26 -20.57 -5.71
C GLY A 35 1.15 -20.00 -5.88
N GLY A 36 2.00 -20.08 -4.85
CA GLY A 36 3.43 -19.74 -4.94
C GLY A 36 3.88 -18.54 -4.11
N LEU A 37 2.96 -17.78 -3.49
CA LEU A 37 3.35 -16.67 -2.60
C LEU A 37 3.65 -17.11 -1.16
N GLY A 38 3.22 -18.31 -0.73
CA GLY A 38 3.49 -18.82 0.61
C GLY A 38 3.06 -17.83 1.70
N VAL A 39 3.95 -17.55 2.66
CA VAL A 39 3.70 -16.61 3.77
C VAL A 39 3.48 -15.16 3.33
N VAL A 40 3.91 -14.79 2.13
CA VAL A 40 3.66 -13.43 1.57
C VAL A 40 2.17 -13.23 1.33
N SER A 41 1.42 -14.31 1.00
CA SER A 41 -0.04 -14.27 0.92
C SER A 41 -0.63 -13.75 2.23
N ASP A 42 -0.17 -14.28 3.37
CA ASP A 42 -0.71 -13.91 4.68
C ASP A 42 -0.52 -12.42 4.97
N ALA A 43 0.66 -11.88 4.67
CA ALA A 43 0.98 -10.48 4.84
C ALA A 43 0.10 -9.55 3.96
N ILE A 44 -0.17 -9.93 2.71
CA ILE A 44 -1.03 -9.12 1.81
C ILE A 44 -2.48 -9.13 2.30
N PHE A 45 -2.99 -10.27 2.76
CA PHE A 45 -4.36 -10.35 3.31
C PHE A 45 -4.49 -9.55 4.62
N ASP A 46 -3.51 -9.63 5.50
CA ASP A 46 -3.52 -8.88 6.76
C ASP A 46 -3.43 -7.37 6.50
N LEU A 47 -2.62 -6.96 5.52
CA LEU A 47 -2.59 -5.59 5.04
C LEU A 47 -3.95 -5.17 4.46
N GLY A 48 -4.56 -5.98 3.60
CA GLY A 48 -5.86 -5.69 2.99
C GLY A 48 -6.97 -5.51 4.02
N LYS A 49 -7.04 -6.42 5.00
CA LYS A 49 -7.97 -6.31 6.14
C LYS A 49 -7.74 -5.04 6.95
N SER A 50 -6.49 -4.66 7.16
CA SER A 50 -6.14 -3.40 7.83
C SER A 50 -6.54 -2.18 7.01
N LEU A 51 -6.27 -2.17 5.70
CA LEU A 51 -6.52 -1.02 4.81
C LEU A 51 -8.01 -0.82 4.52
N ALA A 52 -8.82 -1.87 4.54
CA ALA A 52 -10.28 -1.76 4.40
C ALA A 52 -10.90 -0.83 5.47
N GLN A 53 -10.27 -0.73 6.66
CA GLN A 53 -10.73 0.18 7.72
C GLN A 53 -10.35 1.64 7.48
N PHE A 54 -9.38 1.90 6.59
CA PHE A 54 -8.88 3.26 6.33
C PHE A 54 -9.76 4.02 5.34
N ASN A 55 -10.63 3.33 4.58
CA ASN A 55 -11.49 3.95 3.57
C ASN A 55 -10.72 4.89 2.62
N LEU A 56 -9.60 4.37 2.11
CA LEU A 56 -8.74 5.13 1.20
C LEU A 56 -9.48 5.42 -0.11
N ASP A 57 -9.35 6.64 -0.60
CA ASP A 57 -9.77 6.98 -1.95
C ASP A 57 -8.64 6.76 -2.99
N ASP A 58 -8.99 6.94 -4.26
CA ASP A 58 -8.05 6.78 -5.37
C ASP A 58 -6.83 7.71 -5.28
N THR A 59 -7.00 8.91 -4.69
CA THR A 59 -5.91 9.88 -4.54
C THR A 59 -4.92 9.42 -3.48
N GLU A 60 -5.42 8.92 -2.35
CA GLU A 60 -4.60 8.39 -1.25
C GLU A 60 -3.84 7.14 -1.70
N VAL A 61 -4.48 6.27 -2.47
CA VAL A 61 -3.82 5.11 -3.08
C VAL A 61 -2.76 5.53 -4.09
N ALA A 62 -3.04 6.53 -4.94
CA ALA A 62 -2.08 7.03 -5.91
C ALA A 62 -0.84 7.67 -5.24
N LEU A 63 -1.05 8.41 -4.15
CA LEU A 63 0.04 9.02 -3.38
C LEU A 63 0.87 7.97 -2.64
N LEU A 64 0.26 6.92 -2.09
CA LEU A 64 0.99 5.75 -1.56
C LEU A 64 1.87 5.11 -2.63
N GLN A 65 1.33 4.90 -3.84
CA GLN A 65 2.09 4.35 -4.96
C GLN A 65 3.26 5.25 -5.36
N ALA A 66 3.07 6.57 -5.38
CA ALA A 66 4.12 7.53 -5.70
C ALA A 66 5.25 7.51 -4.64
N VAL A 67 4.90 7.45 -3.36
CA VAL A 67 5.88 7.34 -2.27
C VAL A 67 6.69 6.05 -2.36
N LEU A 68 6.05 4.92 -2.63
CA LEU A 68 6.75 3.63 -2.82
C LEU A 68 7.66 3.66 -4.06
N LEU A 69 7.16 4.21 -5.18
CA LEU A 69 7.91 4.33 -6.42
C LEU A 69 9.18 5.18 -6.26
N MET A 70 9.09 6.30 -5.54
CA MET A 70 10.19 7.24 -5.34
C MET A 70 11.11 6.83 -4.17
N SER A 71 11.49 5.56 -4.06
CA SER A 71 12.40 5.11 -2.99
C SER A 71 13.86 5.17 -3.45
N SER A 72 14.69 5.96 -2.75
CA SER A 72 16.11 6.20 -3.08
C SER A 72 17.07 5.11 -2.57
N ASP A 73 16.56 4.10 -1.86
CA ASP A 73 17.29 3.00 -1.23
C ASP A 73 17.63 1.84 -2.19
N ARG A 74 17.25 1.93 -3.47
CA ARG A 74 17.52 0.91 -4.46
C ARG A 74 18.95 0.99 -4.98
N SER A 75 19.62 -0.17 -5.06
CA SER A 75 20.98 -0.28 -5.60
C SER A 75 21.04 0.13 -7.08
N GLY A 76 22.07 0.87 -7.47
CA GLY A 76 22.33 1.25 -8.87
C GLY A 76 21.67 2.56 -9.31
N LEU A 77 21.03 3.30 -8.41
CA LEU A 77 20.49 4.63 -8.71
C LEU A 77 21.60 5.67 -8.89
N THR A 78 21.47 6.50 -9.92
CA THR A 78 22.43 7.58 -10.23
C THR A 78 22.03 8.94 -9.68
N CYS A 79 20.75 9.14 -9.35
CA CYS A 79 20.19 10.43 -8.97
C CYS A 79 19.40 10.35 -7.66
N MET A 80 20.01 9.77 -6.62
CA MET A 80 19.38 9.54 -5.31
C MET A 80 18.77 10.83 -4.73
N ASP A 81 19.52 11.94 -4.71
CA ASP A 81 19.05 13.23 -4.17
C ASP A 81 17.79 13.75 -4.88
N LYS A 82 17.67 13.54 -6.19
CA LYS A 82 16.49 13.96 -6.95
C LYS A 82 15.27 13.09 -6.63
N ILE A 83 15.50 11.79 -6.43
CA ILE A 83 14.45 10.83 -6.08
C ILE A 83 13.93 11.13 -4.67
N GLU A 84 14.84 11.33 -3.71
CA GLU A 84 14.50 11.68 -2.33
C GLU A 84 13.70 12.98 -2.26
N LYS A 85 14.17 14.05 -2.92
CA LYS A 85 13.42 15.32 -2.99
C LYS A 85 12.04 15.17 -3.63
N CYS A 86 11.91 14.30 -4.63
CA CYS A 86 10.62 14.01 -5.25
C CYS A 86 9.70 13.25 -4.27
N GLN A 87 10.23 12.27 -3.53
CA GLN A 87 9.51 11.55 -2.50
C GLN A 87 9.02 12.47 -1.39
N GLU A 88 9.88 13.37 -0.90
CA GLU A 88 9.51 14.40 0.10
C GLU A 88 8.36 15.27 -0.39
N THR A 89 8.38 15.65 -1.67
CA THR A 89 7.31 16.45 -2.27
C THR A 89 5.98 15.69 -2.26
N TYR A 90 5.98 14.40 -2.62
CA TYR A 90 4.79 13.57 -2.54
C TYR A 90 4.32 13.32 -1.11
N LEU A 91 5.24 13.09 -0.17
CA LEU A 91 4.91 12.92 1.25
C LEU A 91 4.22 14.16 1.82
N LEU A 92 4.73 15.35 1.54
CA LEU A 92 4.14 16.61 2.00
C LEU A 92 2.76 16.85 1.37
N ALA A 93 2.63 16.63 0.06
CA ALA A 93 1.34 16.72 -0.63
C ALA A 93 0.33 15.72 -0.04
N PHE A 94 0.80 14.54 0.32
CA PHE A 94 -0.03 13.49 0.91
C PHE A 94 -0.49 13.83 2.32
N GLU A 95 0.40 14.31 3.19
CA GLU A 95 0.04 14.78 4.52
C GLU A 95 -1.03 15.89 4.45
N HIS A 96 -0.86 16.86 3.55
CA HIS A 96 -1.86 17.90 3.32
C HIS A 96 -3.20 17.34 2.83
N TYR A 97 -3.18 16.35 1.93
CA TYR A 97 -4.40 15.70 1.45
C TYR A 97 -5.13 14.95 2.57
N ILE A 98 -4.40 14.21 3.42
CA ILE A 98 -4.97 13.54 4.59
C ILE A 98 -5.61 14.55 5.56
N ASN A 99 -4.94 15.68 5.80
CA ASN A 99 -5.48 16.75 6.65
C ASN A 99 -6.77 17.35 6.08
N TYR A 100 -6.87 17.47 4.74
CA TYR A 100 -8.09 17.90 4.06
C TYR A 100 -9.22 16.87 4.18
N ARG A 101 -8.92 15.57 4.05
CA ARG A 101 -9.90 14.47 4.10
C ARG A 101 -10.57 14.30 5.47
N LYS A 102 -9.90 14.71 6.56
CA LYS A 102 -10.43 14.66 7.94
C LYS A 102 -10.99 13.29 8.33
N HIS A 103 -10.21 12.24 8.12
CA HIS A 103 -10.55 10.88 8.55
C HIS A 103 -10.91 10.82 10.04
N ASN A 104 -11.91 10.01 10.37
CA ASN A 104 -12.39 9.84 11.76
C ASN A 104 -11.49 8.93 12.62
N ILE A 105 -10.33 8.50 12.09
CA ILE A 105 -9.39 7.64 12.79
C ILE A 105 -8.30 8.52 13.41
N PRO A 106 -8.08 8.46 14.74
CA PRO A 106 -7.03 9.24 15.38
C PRO A 106 -5.66 8.77 14.90
N HIS A 107 -4.76 9.74 14.70
CA HIS A 107 -3.40 9.52 14.21
C HIS A 107 -3.35 8.80 12.85
N PHE A 108 -4.27 9.14 11.94
CA PHE A 108 -4.36 8.52 10.61
C PHE A 108 -3.03 8.56 9.84
N TRP A 109 -2.38 9.73 9.77
CA TRP A 109 -1.15 9.90 9.00
C TRP A 109 0.00 9.00 9.47
N PRO A 110 0.40 8.99 10.77
CA PRO A 110 1.39 8.04 11.27
C PRO A 110 1.01 6.58 11.02
N LYS A 111 -0.26 6.22 11.21
CA LYS A 111 -0.74 4.84 10.95
C LYS A 111 -0.61 4.46 9.47
N LEU A 112 -0.86 5.40 8.57
CA LEU A 112 -0.72 5.18 7.13
C LEU A 112 0.75 5.02 6.73
N LEU A 113 1.65 5.80 7.32
CA LEU A 113 3.10 5.65 7.12
C LEU A 113 3.59 4.26 7.57
N MET A 114 3.03 3.70 8.65
CA MET A 114 3.36 2.32 9.05
C MET A 114 2.97 1.30 7.98
N LYS A 115 1.88 1.52 7.22
CA LYS A 115 1.49 0.65 6.11
C LYS A 115 2.48 0.69 4.95
N VAL A 116 3.18 1.80 4.75
CA VAL A 116 4.29 1.89 3.77
C VAL A 116 5.43 0.97 4.19
N THR A 117 5.75 0.91 5.48
CA THR A 117 6.76 -0.04 6.00
C THR A 117 6.32 -1.49 5.82
N ASP A 118 5.05 -1.81 6.13
CA ASP A 118 4.50 -3.15 5.90
C ASP A 118 4.65 -3.56 4.42
N LEU A 119 4.36 -2.65 3.49
CA LEU A 119 4.51 -2.88 2.05
C LEU A 119 5.95 -3.13 1.63
N ARG A 120 6.92 -2.38 2.18
CA ARG A 120 8.35 -2.61 1.93
C ARG A 120 8.84 -3.95 2.46
N MET A 121 8.27 -4.45 3.56
CA MET A 121 8.60 -5.77 4.10
C MET A 121 8.00 -6.92 3.27
N ILE A 122 6.90 -6.67 2.56
CA ILE A 122 6.29 -7.61 1.59
C ILE A 122 7.07 -7.65 0.27
N GLY A 123 7.67 -6.53 -0.10
CA GLY A 123 8.32 -6.28 -1.39
C GLY A 123 9.67 -6.94 -1.58
#